data_AF-A0A918AGW6-F1
#
_entry.id   AF-A0A918AGW6-F1
#
_cell.length_a   1.000
_cell.length_b   1.000
_cell.length_c   1.000
_cell.angle_alpha   90.00
_cell.angle_beta   90.00
_cell.angle_gamma   90.00
#
_symmetry.space_group_name_H-M   'P 1'
#
loop_
_entity.id
_entity.type
_entity.pdbx_description
1 polymer ?
#
loop_
_entity_poly.entity_id
_entity_poly.type
_entity_poly.pdbx_seq_one_letter_code
_entity_poly.pdbx_strand_id
1 'polypeptide(L)'
;MRAHHLERIAHTLDETMTATAAADSTWTPWEHVEWLRLQADLLDRLAAAAGPGHPLSGRAALLRDEAERMADRLNRVPAFEPDPVPHPTGV
;
A
#
# COMPACT_ATOMS: atom_id res chain seq x y z
N MET A 1 28.59 3.34 -10.39
CA MET A 1 27.76 4.58 -10.38
C MET A 1 26.26 4.30 -10.49
N ARG A 2 25.77 3.46 -11.41
CA ARG A 2 24.32 3.25 -11.62
C ARG A 2 23.59 2.63 -10.42
N ALA A 3 24.17 1.63 -9.75
CA ALA A 3 23.57 0.98 -8.57
C ALA A 3 23.33 1.97 -7.42
N HIS A 4 24.37 2.72 -7.02
CA HIS A 4 24.26 3.76 -5.98
C HIS A 4 23.25 4.86 -6.33
N HIS A 5 23.06 5.17 -7.61
CA HIS A 5 22.03 6.12 -8.03
C HIS A 5 20.61 5.57 -7.83
N LEU A 6 20.39 4.30 -8.16
CA LEU A 6 19.10 3.62 -7.99
C LEU A 6 18.75 3.40 -6.51
N GLU A 7 19.75 3.10 -5.67
CA GLU A 7 19.55 3.01 -4.21
C GLU A 7 19.12 4.35 -3.61
N ARG A 8 19.73 5.46 -4.03
CA ARG A 8 19.27 6.79 -3.61
C ARG A 8 17.85 7.08 -4.07
N ILE A 9 17.50 6.71 -5.31
CA ILE A 9 16.12 6.89 -5.82
C ILE A 9 15.14 6.08 -4.97
N ALA A 10 15.47 4.82 -4.67
CA ALA A 10 14.63 3.99 -3.81
C ALA A 10 14.46 4.60 -2.42
N HIS A 11 15.54 5.09 -1.81
CA HIS A 11 15.49 5.75 -0.51
C HIS A 11 14.61 7.01 -0.53
N THR A 12 14.80 7.90 -1.51
CA THR A 12 13.96 9.11 -1.66
C THR A 12 12.50 8.76 -1.92
N LEU A 13 12.23 7.69 -2.68
CA LEU A 13 10.88 7.19 -2.90
C LEU A 13 10.25 6.74 -1.58
N ASP A 14 10.95 5.92 -0.78
CA ASP A 14 10.43 5.44 0.50
C ASP A 14 10.14 6.58 1.48
N GLU A 15 11.07 7.54 1.59
CA GLU A 15 10.90 8.73 2.43
C GLU A 15 9.69 9.56 1.99
N THR A 16 9.58 9.82 0.67
CA THR A 16 8.47 10.60 0.11
C THR A 16 7.15 9.88 0.35
N MET A 17 7.09 8.58 0.07
CA MET A 17 5.84 7.83 0.21
C MET A 17 5.40 7.72 1.68
N THR A 18 6.34 7.58 2.60
CA THR A 18 6.06 7.58 4.04
C THR A 18 5.58 8.97 4.50
N ALA A 19 6.25 10.03 4.05
CA ALA A 19 5.87 11.40 4.40
C ALA A 19 4.48 11.77 3.86
N THR A 20 4.15 11.35 2.63
CA THR A 20 2.83 11.58 2.04
C THR A 20 1.73 10.83 2.81
N ALA A 21 1.95 9.56 3.16
CA ALA A 21 1.00 8.80 3.97
C ALA A 21 0.81 9.41 5.38
N ALA A 22 1.87 9.95 5.97
CA ALA A 22 1.79 10.60 7.28
C ALA A 22 1.15 11.99 7.25
N ALA A 23 1.26 12.71 6.14
CA ALA A 23 0.71 14.06 5.99
C ALA A 23 -0.81 14.07 5.83
N ASP A 24 -1.39 12.98 5.33
CA ASP A 24 -2.82 12.86 5.08
C ASP A 24 -3.46 11.79 5.98
N SER A 25 -4.07 12.25 7.07
CA SER A 25 -4.76 11.37 8.03
C SER A 25 -6.14 10.89 7.58
N THR A 26 -6.57 11.22 6.35
CA THR A 26 -7.94 10.91 5.87
C THR A 26 -8.05 9.63 5.04
N TRP A 27 -6.94 8.92 4.83
CA TRP A 27 -6.93 7.72 4.00
C TRP A 27 -7.79 6.62 4.59
N THR A 28 -8.68 6.09 3.75
CA THR A 28 -9.37 4.85 4.02
C THR A 28 -8.38 3.68 4.12
N PRO A 29 -8.76 2.58 4.78
CA PRO A 29 -7.90 1.40 4.83
C PRO A 29 -7.60 0.81 3.43
N TRP A 30 -8.52 0.92 2.48
CA TRP A 30 -8.29 0.45 1.10
C TRP A 30 -7.30 1.34 0.34
N GLU A 31 -7.31 2.66 0.55
CA GLU A 31 -6.30 3.56 -0.01
C GLU A 31 -4.90 3.24 0.53
N HIS A 32 -4.77 2.86 1.80
CA HIS A 32 -3.51 2.37 2.36
C HIS A 32 -3.01 1.09 1.68
N VAL A 33 -3.91 0.14 1.37
CA VAL A 33 -3.55 -1.07 0.61
C VAL A 33 -3.01 -0.71 -0.77
N GLU A 34 -3.73 0.14 -1.51
CA GLU A 34 -3.31 0.56 -2.85
C GLU A 34 -1.99 1.35 -2.83
N TRP A 35 -1.74 2.13 -1.77
CA TRP A 35 -0.48 2.83 -1.57
C TRP A 35 0.70 1.87 -1.40
N LEU A 36 0.55 0.84 -0.58
CA LEU A 36 1.59 -0.18 -0.38
C LEU A 36 1.85 -0.98 -1.67
N ARG A 37 0.79 -1.31 -2.43
CA ARG A 37 0.91 -1.98 -3.74
C ARG A 37 1.67 -1.12 -4.74
N LEU A 38 1.38 0.18 -4.80
CA LEU A 38 2.09 1.12 -5.65
C LEU A 38 3.57 1.21 -5.26
N GLN A 39 3.89 1.30 -3.97
CA GLN A 39 5.28 1.35 -3.52
C GLN A 39 6.04 0.08 -3.91
N ALA A 40 5.43 -1.09 -3.73
CA ALA A 40 6.01 -2.37 -4.14
C ALA A 40 6.31 -2.41 -5.65
N ASP A 41 5.36 -1.97 -6.49
CA ASP A 41 5.56 -1.93 -7.95
C ASP A 41 6.70 -1.00 -8.36
N LEU A 42 6.81 0.17 -7.74
CA LEU A 42 7.89 1.11 -8.02
C LEU A 42 9.27 0.55 -7.62
N LEU A 43 9.36 -0.13 -6.47
CA LEU A 43 10.59 -0.79 -6.04
C LEU A 43 10.97 -1.97 -6.95
N ASP A 44 10.01 -2.75 -7.44
CA ASP A 44 10.25 -3.83 -8.41
C ASP A 44 10.80 -3.29 -9.73
N ARG A 45 10.25 -2.17 -10.23
CA ARG A 45 10.76 -1.51 -11.45
C ARG A 45 12.20 -1.01 -11.26
N LEU A 46 12.51 -0.45 -10.10
CA LEU A 46 13.88 -0.04 -9.76
C LEU A 46 14.82 -1.24 -9.66
N ALA A 47 14.37 -2.34 -9.05
CA ALA A 47 15.13 -3.58 -8.97
C ALA A 47 15.43 -4.14 -10.38
N ALA A 48 14.43 -4.20 -11.25
CA ALA A 48 14.58 -4.64 -12.64
C ALA A 48 15.61 -3.78 -13.41
N ALA A 49 15.63 -2.46 -13.17
CA ALA A 49 16.60 -1.55 -13.76
C ALA A 49 18.02 -1.66 -13.18
N ALA A 50 18.14 -2.17 -11.94
CA ALA A 50 19.42 -2.40 -11.25
C ALA A 50 20.06 -3.75 -11.61
N GLY A 51 19.23 -4.74 -11.94
CA GLY A 51 19.64 -6.06 -12.41
C GLY A 51 19.10 -7.21 -11.55
N PRO A 52 19.27 -8.46 -12.01
CA PRO A 52 18.79 -9.64 -11.31
C PRO A 52 19.36 -9.76 -9.90
N GLY A 53 18.54 -10.15 -8.94
CA GLY A 53 18.97 -10.37 -7.55
C GLY A 53 19.21 -9.10 -6.73
N HIS A 54 18.83 -7.92 -7.23
CA HIS A 54 18.98 -6.68 -6.49
C HIS A 54 18.10 -6.69 -5.20
N PRO A 55 18.63 -6.24 -4.03
CA PRO A 55 17.90 -6.29 -2.75
C PRO A 55 16.55 -5.57 -2.74
N LEU A 56 16.36 -4.59 -3.63
CA LEU A 56 15.08 -3.87 -3.77
C LEU A 56 13.91 -4.81 -4.13
N SER A 57 14.15 -5.92 -4.83
CA SER A 57 13.10 -6.89 -5.13
C SER A 57 12.58 -7.59 -3.87
N GLY A 58 13.47 -7.91 -2.92
CA GLY A 58 13.05 -8.46 -1.62
C GLY A 58 12.22 -7.45 -0.81
N ARG A 59 12.57 -6.16 -0.89
CA ARG A 59 11.81 -5.08 -0.24
C ARG A 59 10.43 -4.89 -0.87
N ALA A 60 10.34 -4.92 -2.20
CA ALA A 60 9.07 -4.88 -2.92
C ALA A 60 8.15 -6.04 -2.53
N ALA A 61 8.70 -7.26 -2.43
CA ALA A 61 7.94 -8.44 -1.99
C ALA A 61 7.36 -8.26 -0.58
N LEU A 62 8.14 -7.75 0.38
CA LEU A 62 7.65 -7.50 1.74
C LEU A 62 6.51 -6.48 1.81
N LEU A 63 6.58 -5.41 1.00
CA LEU A 63 5.50 -4.41 0.92
C LEU A 63 4.24 -4.99 0.29
N ARG A 64 4.39 -5.80 -0.76
CA ARG A 64 3.28 -6.50 -1.41
C ARG A 64 2.62 -7.47 -0.43
N ASP A 65 3.40 -8.26 0.30
CA ASP A 65 2.88 -9.19 1.31
C ASP A 65 2.11 -8.45 2.41
N GLU A 66 2.59 -7.28 2.87
CA GLU A 66 1.84 -6.49 3.85
C GLU A 66 0.53 -5.94 3.27
N ALA A 67 0.55 -5.45 2.04
CA ALA A 67 -0.66 -4.97 1.36
C ALA A 67 -1.71 -6.08 1.25
N GLU A 68 -1.31 -7.29 0.85
CA GLU A 68 -2.25 -8.41 0.71
C GLU A 68 -2.76 -8.90 2.06
N ARG A 69 -1.91 -8.95 3.11
CA ARG A 69 -2.38 -9.25 4.46
C ARG A 69 -3.39 -8.21 4.97
N MET A 70 -3.19 -6.94 4.63
CA MET A 70 -4.13 -5.89 4.99
C MET A 70 -5.45 -6.03 4.20
N ALA A 71 -5.39 -6.28 2.90
CA ALA A 71 -6.56 -6.53 2.07
C ALA A 71 -7.38 -7.73 2.58
N ASP A 72 -6.71 -8.83 2.93
CA ASP A 72 -7.33 -10.02 3.51
C ASP A 72 -8.04 -9.72 4.83
N ARG A 73 -7.45 -8.87 5.69
CA ARG A 73 -8.08 -8.42 6.93
C ARG A 73 -9.34 -7.62 6.63
N LEU A 74 -9.29 -6.68 5.68
CA LEU A 74 -10.44 -5.84 5.30
C LEU A 74 -11.59 -6.66 4.71
N ASN A 75 -11.28 -7.63 3.84
CA ASN A 75 -12.27 -8.53 3.24
C ASN A 75 -12.95 -9.47 4.25
N ARG A 76 -12.31 -9.72 5.40
CA ARG A 76 -12.87 -10.57 6.47
C ARG A 76 -13.73 -9.81 7.48
N VAL A 77 -13.78 -8.48 7.41
CA VAL A 77 -14.70 -7.69 8.24
C VAL A 77 -16.10 -7.81 7.65
N PRO A 78 -17.10 -8.34 8.38
CA PRO A 78 -18.47 -8.36 7.90
C PRO A 78 -18.93 -6.94 7.58
N ALA A 79 -19.51 -6.74 6.40
CA ALA A 79 -20.18 -5.48 6.10
C ALA A 79 -21.24 -5.25 7.19
N PHE A 80 -21.17 -4.12 7.88
CA PHE A 80 -22.22 -3.70 8.79
C PHE A 80 -23.49 -3.50 7.94
N GLU A 81 -24.43 -4.44 7.99
CA GLU A 81 -25.79 -4.21 7.51
C GLU A 81 -26.39 -3.13 8.42
N PRO A 82 -26.71 -1.92 7.90
CA PRO A 82 -27.44 -0.96 8.69
C PRO A 82 -28.80 -1.57 9.04
N ASP A 83 -29.15 -1.55 10.33
CA ASP A 83 -30.45 -2.02 10.82
C ASP A 83 -31.58 -1.47 9.93
N PRO A 84 -32.57 -2.30 9.54
CA PRO A 84 -33.68 -1.84 8.74
C PRO A 84 -34.38 -0.68 9.47
N VAL A 85 -34.39 0.49 8.82
CA VAL A 85 -35.06 1.70 9.32
C VAL A 85 -36.52 1.33 9.63
N PRO A 86 -37.01 1.50 10.88
CA PRO A 86 -38.41 1.23 11.17
C PRO A 86 -39.27 2.19 10.35
N HIS A 87 -40.07 1.63 9.45
CA HIS A 87 -41.09 2.39 8.73
C HIS A 87 -42.06 3.00 9.75
N PRO A 88 -42.37 4.30 9.69
CA PRO A 88 -43.41 4.88 10.52
C PRO A 88 -44.73 4.20 10.17
N THR A 89 -45.31 3.46 11.11
CA THR A 89 -46.69 2.99 11.02
C THR A 89 -47.60 4.21 10.98
N GLY A 90 -48.15 4.49 9.80
CA GLY A 90 -49.14 5.54 9.60
C GLY A 90 -50.35 5.30 10.48
N VAL A 91 -50.75 6.36 11.19
CA VAL A 91 -52.03 6.51 11.90
C VAL A 91 -52.82 7.57 11.17
#